data_AF-A0A7J6B9N2-F1
#
_entry.id   AF-A0A7J6B9N2-F1
#
_cell.length_a   1.000
_cell.length_b   1.000
_cell.length_c   1.000
_cell.angle_alpha   90.00
_cell.angle_beta   90.00
_cell.angle_gamma   90.00
#
_symmetry.space_group_name_H-M   'P 1'
#
loop_
_entity.id
_entity.type
_entity.pdbx_description
1 polymer ?
#
loop_
_entity_poly.entity_id
_entity_poly.type
_entity_poly.pdbx_seq_one_letter_code
_entity_poly.pdbx_strand_id
1 'polypeptide(L)'
;MKPRDEVQKPIRLMAAACRNMGIGKDGRIPWNLPTEFQFFLKTITAVCKSGKKNLIIWGKYSWFSCPESVFPMANSLHVVLSKKLMSVPKRAHYMCEDFVSAVKLASLPPLNDLIETVWILGGTQVYKEALEHPWCDLIYLTDIMADFDCDVFFPSFDQNVYRKQNKFPGVPNEIQEENGIKFRFQVFMKERVFSITADDELWQRSGLK
;
A
#
# COMPACT_ATOMS: atom_id res chain seq x y z
N MET A 1 -7.77 10.82 -24.46
CA MET A 1 -6.45 10.34 -24.95
C MET A 1 -5.54 10.20 -23.73
N LYS A 2 -5.07 9.00 -23.37
CA LYS A 2 -4.02 8.89 -22.34
C LYS A 2 -2.75 9.55 -22.88
N PRO A 3 -2.03 10.37 -22.10
CA PRO A 3 -0.74 10.90 -22.53
C PRO A 3 0.16 9.73 -22.95
N ARG A 4 0.90 9.86 -24.07
CA ARG A 4 1.77 8.80 -24.61
C ARG A 4 2.89 8.37 -23.64
N ASP A 5 3.09 9.13 -22.56
CA ASP A 5 4.20 8.98 -21.61
C ASP A 5 3.78 8.47 -20.21
N GLU A 6 2.48 8.20 -19.99
CA GLU A 6 1.98 7.72 -18.69
C GLU A 6 2.24 6.23 -18.51
N VAL A 7 3.18 5.89 -17.62
CA VAL A 7 3.54 4.50 -17.29
C VAL A 7 2.74 4.05 -16.07
N GLN A 8 1.90 3.04 -16.24
CA GLN A 8 1.20 2.41 -15.12
C GLN A 8 2.18 1.82 -14.10
N LYS A 9 1.96 2.12 -12.81
CA LYS A 9 2.72 1.57 -11.69
C LYS A 9 1.82 0.75 -10.78
N PRO A 10 2.27 -0.41 -10.27
CA PRO A 10 1.53 -1.14 -9.26
C PRO A 10 1.40 -0.29 -8.00
N ILE A 11 0.20 -0.26 -7.44
CA ILE A 11 -0.10 0.39 -6.16
C ILE A 11 -0.33 -0.70 -5.12
N ARG A 12 0.34 -0.57 -3.98
CA ARG A 12 0.27 -1.56 -2.89
C ARG A 12 0.03 -0.86 -1.56
N LEU A 13 -0.81 -1.47 -0.74
CA LEU A 13 -1.10 -0.96 0.60
C LEU A 13 -0.31 -1.79 1.60
N MET A 14 0.15 -1.15 2.67
CA MET A 14 0.66 -1.86 3.84
C MET A 14 0.10 -1.25 5.12
N ALA A 15 -0.42 -2.10 6.01
CA ALA A 15 -0.94 -1.72 7.31
C ALA A 15 -0.76 -2.87 8.31
N ALA A 16 -0.72 -2.52 9.60
CA ALA A 16 -0.92 -3.45 10.70
C ALA A 16 -2.19 -3.04 11.44
N ALA A 17 -3.08 -3.99 11.71
CA ALA A 17 -4.37 -3.71 12.33
C ALA A 17 -4.70 -4.73 13.42
N CYS A 18 -5.25 -4.24 14.54
CA CYS A 18 -5.78 -5.09 15.60
C CYS A 18 -7.14 -5.69 15.23
N ARG A 19 -7.71 -6.58 16.07
CA ARG A 19 -8.90 -7.39 15.68
C ARG A 19 -10.10 -6.59 15.18
N ASN A 20 -10.29 -5.37 15.68
CA ASN A 20 -11.36 -4.46 15.26
C ASN A 20 -10.97 -3.56 14.07
N MET A 21 -9.91 -3.90 13.34
CA MET A 21 -9.30 -3.12 12.27
C MET A 21 -8.72 -1.77 12.71
N GLY A 22 -8.48 -1.56 14.00
CA GLY A 22 -7.82 -0.38 14.52
C GLY A 22 -6.33 -0.34 14.11
N ILE A 23 -5.84 0.83 13.72
CA ILE A 23 -4.46 1.03 13.22
C ILE A 23 -3.70 2.13 13.98
N GLY A 24 -4.37 2.85 14.88
CA GLY A 24 -3.79 3.97 15.59
C GLY A 24 -4.69 4.50 16.69
N LYS A 25 -4.05 5.13 17.68
CA LYS A 25 -4.67 5.86 18.78
C LYS A 25 -3.88 7.14 19.05
N ASP A 26 -4.54 8.29 19.10
CA ASP A 26 -3.91 9.57 19.45
C ASP A 26 -2.63 9.87 18.64
N GLY A 27 -2.63 9.50 17.36
CA GLY A 27 -1.49 9.69 16.45
C GLY A 27 -0.29 8.75 16.70
N ARG A 28 -0.50 7.63 17.39
CA ARG A 28 0.54 6.61 17.67
C ARG A 28 0.03 5.20 17.36
N ILE A 29 0.96 4.28 17.21
CA ILE A 29 0.68 2.85 17.10
C ILE A 29 0.51 2.30 18.54
N PRO A 30 -0.60 1.62 18.89
CA PRO A 30 -0.87 1.16 20.26
C PRO A 30 -0.01 -0.01 20.74
N TRP A 31 0.73 -0.65 19.85
CA TRP A 31 1.55 -1.83 20.12
C TRP A 31 3.03 -1.59 19.79
N ASN A 32 3.89 -2.41 20.38
CA ASN A 32 5.33 -2.43 20.09
C ASN A 32 5.74 -3.82 19.60
N LEU A 33 5.87 -3.96 18.28
CA LEU A 33 6.21 -5.21 17.59
C LEU A 33 7.42 -5.00 16.65
N PRO A 34 8.64 -4.88 17.18
CA PRO A 34 9.87 -4.73 16.39
C PRO A 34 10.00 -5.63 15.17
N THR A 35 9.62 -6.90 15.25
CA THR A 35 9.75 -7.83 14.11
C THR A 35 8.74 -7.52 13.00
N GLU A 36 7.53 -7.10 13.37
CA GLU A 36 6.52 -6.57 12.45
C GLU A 36 7.05 -5.31 11.75
N PHE A 37 7.63 -4.39 12.52
CA PHE A 37 8.13 -3.14 11.99
C PHE A 37 9.36 -3.33 11.05
N GLN A 38 10.23 -4.29 11.35
CA GLN A 38 11.32 -4.68 10.46
C GLN A 38 10.79 -5.27 9.14
N PHE A 39 9.77 -6.13 9.21
CA PHE A 39 9.10 -6.66 8.01
C PHE A 39 8.48 -5.53 7.18
N PHE A 40 7.82 -4.58 7.83
CA PHE A 40 7.28 -3.37 7.21
C PHE A 40 8.35 -2.60 6.43
N LEU A 41 9.44 -2.19 7.11
CA LEU A 41 10.52 -1.43 6.46
C LEU A 41 11.15 -2.20 5.31
N LYS A 42 11.45 -3.49 5.50
CA LYS A 42 12.03 -4.34 4.45
C LYS A 42 11.11 -4.43 3.23
N THR A 43 9.81 -4.58 3.44
CA THR A 43 8.84 -4.78 2.36
C THR A 43 8.65 -3.51 1.54
N ILE A 44 8.48 -2.36 2.18
CA ILE A 44 8.21 -1.09 1.48
C ILE A 44 9.45 -0.51 0.78
N THR A 45 10.66 -0.91 1.19
CA THR A 45 11.93 -0.44 0.61
C THR A 45 12.55 -1.41 -0.40
N ALA A 46 11.99 -2.61 -0.52
CA ALA A 46 12.46 -3.60 -1.49
C ALA A 46 12.19 -3.15 -2.94
N VAL A 47 13.20 -3.30 -3.78
CA VAL A 47 13.13 -3.09 -5.24
C VAL A 47 13.74 -4.30 -5.94
N CYS A 48 13.16 -4.71 -7.07
CA CYS A 48 13.65 -5.82 -7.86
C CYS A 48 14.83 -5.42 -8.76
N LYS A 49 14.86 -4.17 -9.24
CA LYS A 49 15.90 -3.67 -10.15
C LYS A 49 16.80 -2.67 -9.44
N SER A 50 18.12 -2.88 -9.58
CA SER A 50 19.12 -1.93 -9.07
C SER A 50 18.89 -0.53 -9.65
N GLY A 51 19.04 0.49 -8.80
CA GLY A 51 18.83 1.89 -9.16
C GLY A 51 17.36 2.34 -9.19
N LYS A 52 16.38 1.43 -9.08
CA LYS A 52 14.97 1.83 -8.93
C LYS A 52 14.65 2.27 -7.50
N LYS A 53 13.55 3.01 -7.37
CA LYS A 53 12.99 3.43 -6.10
C LYS A 53 11.50 3.10 -6.02
N ASN A 54 10.98 3.09 -4.80
CA ASN A 54 9.56 3.11 -4.54
C ASN A 54 9.09 4.53 -4.24
N LEU A 55 7.86 4.85 -4.63
CA LEU A 55 7.19 6.09 -4.23
C LEU A 55 6.24 5.76 -3.08
N ILE A 56 6.47 6.34 -1.92
CA ILE A 56 5.69 6.09 -0.72
C ILE A 56 4.78 7.29 -0.45
N ILE A 57 3.47 7.06 -0.50
CA ILE A 57 2.43 8.06 -0.30
C ILE A 57 1.88 7.95 1.13
N TRP A 58 1.85 9.09 1.81
CA TRP A 58 1.41 9.23 3.19
C TRP A 58 0.30 10.28 3.29
N GLY A 59 -0.66 10.06 4.17
CA GLY A 59 -1.49 11.13 4.70
C GLY A 59 -0.70 11.99 5.70
N LYS A 60 -1.04 13.27 5.81
CA LYS A 60 -0.39 14.22 6.73
C LYS A 60 -0.16 13.65 8.13
N TYR A 61 -1.19 13.09 8.76
CA TYR A 61 -1.09 12.60 10.15
C TYR A 61 -0.18 11.37 10.26
N SER A 62 -0.29 10.42 9.32
CA SER A 62 0.58 9.24 9.26
C SER A 62 2.06 9.61 9.07
N TRP A 63 2.34 10.65 8.30
CA TRP A 63 3.69 11.17 8.14
C TRP A 63 4.27 11.67 9.46
N PHE A 64 3.50 12.47 10.21
CA PHE A 64 3.96 13.05 11.48
C PHE A 64 3.98 12.06 12.64
N SER A 65 3.26 10.94 12.57
CA SER A 65 3.35 9.85 13.55
C SER A 65 4.56 8.93 13.34
N CYS A 66 5.19 8.97 12.16
CA CYS A 66 6.31 8.10 11.82
C CYS A 66 7.57 8.51 12.60
N PRO A 67 8.25 7.58 13.32
CA PRO A 67 9.45 7.90 14.09
C PRO A 67 10.56 8.49 13.24
N GLU A 68 11.20 9.57 13.69
CA GLU A 68 12.21 10.28 12.90
C GLU A 68 13.43 9.43 12.52
N SER A 69 13.77 8.44 13.35
CA SER A 69 14.95 7.57 13.23
C SER A 69 14.91 6.63 12.03
N VAL A 70 13.74 6.46 11.40
CA VAL A 70 13.57 5.54 10.26
C VAL A 70 13.99 6.17 8.94
N PHE A 71 14.23 7.48 8.95
CA PHE A 71 14.63 8.24 7.77
C PHE A 71 16.15 8.42 7.73
N PRO A 72 16.78 8.35 6.53
CA PRO A 72 16.15 8.08 5.24
C PRO A 72 15.82 6.59 5.03
N MET A 73 14.65 6.30 4.46
CA MET A 73 14.31 4.94 4.05
C MET A 73 15.03 4.59 2.73
N ALA A 74 15.66 3.42 2.68
CA ALA A 74 16.36 2.96 1.48
C ALA A 74 15.41 2.90 0.28
N ASN A 75 15.95 3.22 -0.91
CA ASN A 75 15.23 3.14 -2.19
C ASN A 75 13.87 3.84 -2.20
N SER A 76 13.65 4.88 -1.39
CA SER A 76 12.31 5.46 -1.22
C SER A 76 12.29 6.95 -1.54
N LEU A 77 11.25 7.37 -2.25
CA LEU A 77 10.82 8.77 -2.35
C LEU A 77 9.50 8.91 -1.57
N HIS A 78 9.31 10.04 -0.90
CA HIS A 78 8.17 10.24 0.00
C HIS A 78 7.29 11.39 -0.49
N VAL A 79 5.99 11.13 -0.60
CA VAL A 79 4.96 12.11 -0.91
C VAL A 79 4.01 12.24 0.26
N VAL A 80 3.79 13.47 0.74
CA VAL A 80 2.80 13.75 1.78
C VAL A 80 1.57 14.40 1.17
N LEU A 81 0.40 13.82 1.40
CA LEU A 81 -0.88 14.37 1.01
C LEU A 81 -1.35 15.40 2.03
N SER A 82 -1.51 16.65 1.60
CA SER A 82 -2.09 17.71 2.42
C SER A 82 -2.60 18.88 1.59
N LYS A 83 -3.78 19.39 1.97
CA LYS A 83 -4.33 20.66 1.46
C LYS A 83 -4.01 21.87 2.35
N LYS A 84 -3.37 21.63 3.51
CA LYS A 84 -3.17 22.65 4.56
C LYS A 84 -1.70 22.99 4.79
N LEU A 85 -0.78 22.14 4.32
CA LEU A 85 0.64 22.42 4.44
C LEU A 85 1.04 23.45 3.37
N MET A 86 1.83 24.43 3.76
CA MET A 86 2.30 25.50 2.87
C MET A 86 3.59 25.14 2.13
N SER A 87 4.28 24.08 2.58
CA SER A 87 5.56 23.64 2.03
C SER A 87 5.72 22.14 2.23
N VAL A 88 6.61 21.53 1.44
CA VAL A 88 7.00 20.12 1.60
C VAL A 88 7.54 19.91 3.02
N PRO A 89 6.98 18.98 3.82
CA PRO A 89 7.45 18.76 5.18
C PRO A 89 8.85 18.13 5.21
N LYS A 90 9.60 18.37 6.29
CA LYS A 90 10.98 17.89 6.48
C LYS A 90 11.09 16.38 6.16
N ARG A 91 12.10 15.99 5.37
CA ARG A 91 12.40 14.63 4.87
C ARG A 91 11.45 14.08 3.79
N ALA A 92 10.31 14.73 3.53
CA ALA A 92 9.51 14.40 2.37
C ALA A 92 10.20 14.95 1.11
N HIS A 93 9.98 14.29 -0.02
CA HIS A 93 10.51 14.73 -1.31
C HIS A 93 9.47 15.58 -2.06
N TYR A 94 8.19 15.25 -1.89
CA TYR A 94 7.08 15.91 -2.55
C TYR A 94 5.91 16.13 -1.59
N MET A 95 5.04 17.06 -1.98
CA MET A 95 3.74 17.29 -1.36
C MET A 95 2.70 17.40 -2.47
N CYS A 96 1.56 16.74 -2.30
CA CYS A 96 0.43 16.82 -3.21
C CYS A 96 -0.85 17.11 -2.43
N GLU A 97 -1.83 17.74 -3.08
CA GLU A 97 -3.11 18.05 -2.45
C GLU A 97 -4.09 16.87 -2.46
N ASP A 98 -3.89 15.92 -3.38
CA ASP A 98 -4.76 14.77 -3.63
C ASP A 98 -3.97 13.53 -4.08
N PHE A 99 -4.60 12.36 -3.96
CA PHE A 99 -4.02 11.07 -4.28
C PHE A 99 -3.72 10.89 -5.76
N VAL A 100 -4.59 11.37 -6.65
CA VAL A 100 -4.44 11.22 -8.11
C VAL A 100 -3.16 11.92 -8.58
N SER A 101 -2.92 13.14 -8.10
CA SER A 101 -1.71 13.91 -8.36
C SER A 101 -0.46 13.18 -7.86
N ALA A 102 -0.51 12.56 -6.68
CA ALA A 102 0.61 11.79 -6.13
C ALA A 102 0.90 10.50 -6.92
N VAL A 103 -0.12 9.79 -7.40
CA VAL A 103 0.06 8.62 -8.27
C VAL A 103 0.65 9.04 -9.61
N LYS A 104 0.17 10.15 -10.18
CA LYS A 104 0.71 10.70 -11.45
C LYS A 104 2.19 11.03 -11.38
N LEU A 105 2.72 11.46 -10.22
CA LEU A 105 4.16 11.64 -10.04
C LEU A 105 4.94 10.36 -10.37
N ALA A 106 4.46 9.18 -9.95
CA ALA A 106 5.13 7.92 -10.26
C ALA A 106 5.00 7.49 -11.73
N SER A 107 3.99 8.01 -12.43
CA SER A 107 3.63 7.57 -13.78
C SER A 107 4.14 8.49 -14.89
N LEU A 108 4.63 9.69 -14.55
CA LEU A 108 5.09 10.68 -15.53
C LEU A 108 6.59 10.98 -15.41
N PRO A 109 7.25 11.43 -16.49
CA PRO A 109 8.62 11.93 -16.42
C PRO A 109 8.76 13.08 -15.40
N PRO A 110 9.91 13.19 -14.71
CA PRO A 110 11.11 12.34 -14.86
C PRO A 110 11.11 11.09 -13.97
N LEU A 111 10.05 10.83 -13.20
CA LEU A 111 10.03 9.78 -12.18
C LEU A 111 9.55 8.42 -12.69
N ASN A 112 8.81 8.38 -13.79
CA ASN A 112 8.30 7.13 -14.37
C ASN A 112 9.39 6.08 -14.63
N ASP A 113 10.59 6.48 -15.03
CA ASP A 113 11.71 5.56 -15.21
C ASP A 113 12.42 5.20 -13.90
N LEU A 114 12.22 5.94 -12.83
CA LEU A 114 12.84 5.68 -11.53
C LEU A 114 11.96 4.80 -10.63
N ILE A 115 10.64 5.00 -10.67
CA ILE A 115 9.70 4.37 -9.75
C ILE A 115 9.33 2.95 -10.22
N GLU A 116 9.49 1.98 -9.33
CA GLU A 116 9.08 0.58 -9.53
C GLU A 116 7.67 0.33 -8.97
N THR A 117 7.44 0.69 -7.71
CA THR A 117 6.16 0.47 -7.00
C THR A 117 5.71 1.72 -6.24
N VAL A 118 4.40 1.94 -6.18
CA VAL A 118 3.79 2.95 -5.32
C VAL A 118 3.26 2.27 -4.05
N TRP A 119 3.75 2.67 -2.87
CA TRP A 119 3.29 2.16 -1.58
C TRP A 119 2.43 3.18 -0.85
N ILE A 120 1.33 2.71 -0.27
CA ILE A 120 0.38 3.52 0.50
C ILE A 120 0.44 3.11 1.96
N LEU A 121 0.83 4.03 2.83
CA LEU A 121 1.08 3.76 4.27
C LEU A 121 0.12 4.56 5.17
N GLY A 122 -1.10 4.72 4.68
CA GLY A 122 -2.21 5.36 5.39
C GLY A 122 -2.18 6.89 5.33
N GLY A 123 -3.09 7.57 6.01
CA GLY A 123 -4.12 7.04 6.92
C GLY A 123 -5.39 6.55 6.23
N THR A 124 -6.46 6.35 7.00
CA THR A 124 -7.74 5.77 6.55
C THR A 124 -8.24 6.30 5.21
N GLN A 125 -8.21 7.63 5.02
CA GLN A 125 -8.68 8.25 3.78
C GLN A 125 -7.80 7.88 2.57
N VAL A 126 -6.47 7.87 2.74
CA VAL A 126 -5.53 7.50 1.67
C VAL A 126 -5.65 6.02 1.32
N TYR A 127 -5.89 5.16 2.32
CA TYR A 127 -6.19 3.74 2.07
C TYR A 127 -7.47 3.56 1.26
N LYS A 128 -8.55 4.30 1.56
CA LYS A 128 -9.81 4.24 0.80
C LYS A 128 -9.59 4.59 -0.67
N GLU A 129 -8.94 5.72 -0.93
CA GLU A 129 -8.63 6.17 -2.30
C GLU A 129 -7.76 5.15 -3.05
N ALA A 130 -6.83 4.50 -2.35
CA ALA A 130 -6.01 3.46 -2.94
C ALA A 130 -6.79 2.18 -3.26
N LEU A 131 -7.67 1.70 -2.37
CA LEU A 131 -8.50 0.52 -2.59
C LEU A 131 -9.42 0.67 -3.80
N GLU A 132 -9.90 1.89 -4.06
CA GLU A 132 -10.73 2.22 -5.21
C GLU A 132 -9.91 2.33 -6.51
N HIS A 133 -8.59 2.45 -6.42
CA HIS A 133 -7.74 2.65 -7.59
C HIS A 133 -7.61 1.37 -8.43
N PRO A 134 -7.75 1.43 -9.77
CA PRO A 134 -7.66 0.26 -10.64
C PRO A 134 -6.30 -0.44 -10.58
N TRP A 135 -5.24 0.30 -10.27
CA TRP A 135 -3.87 -0.23 -10.20
C TRP A 135 -3.45 -0.73 -8.81
N CYS A 136 -4.36 -0.70 -7.83
CA CYS A 136 -4.11 -1.31 -6.53
C CYS A 136 -4.20 -2.84 -6.63
N ASP A 137 -3.05 -3.52 -6.64
CA ASP A 137 -2.99 -4.97 -6.88
C ASP A 137 -2.86 -5.79 -5.59
N LEU A 138 -2.17 -5.26 -4.57
CA LEU A 138 -1.91 -5.97 -3.32
C LEU A 138 -2.22 -5.15 -2.07
N ILE A 139 -2.74 -5.83 -1.05
CA ILE A 139 -2.87 -5.33 0.32
C ILE A 139 -2.02 -6.23 1.22
N TYR A 140 -1.00 -5.68 1.84
CA TYR A 140 -0.24 -6.30 2.92
C TYR A 140 -0.88 -5.87 4.25
N LEU A 141 -1.45 -6.83 4.96
CA LEU A 141 -2.12 -6.58 6.23
C LEU A 141 -1.53 -7.49 7.30
N THR A 142 -0.81 -6.89 8.26
CA THR A 142 -0.47 -7.59 9.49
C THR A 142 -1.71 -7.67 10.37
N ASP A 143 -2.21 -8.88 10.58
CA ASP A 143 -3.34 -9.21 11.45
C ASP A 143 -2.82 -9.37 12.88
N ILE A 144 -3.01 -8.34 13.70
CA ILE A 144 -2.63 -8.32 15.11
C ILE A 144 -3.79 -8.89 15.92
N MET A 145 -3.54 -10.05 16.52
CA MET A 145 -4.56 -10.88 17.16
C MET A 145 -4.81 -10.45 18.61
N ALA A 146 -4.87 -9.15 18.86
CA ALA A 146 -5.14 -8.53 20.16
C ALA A 146 -6.12 -7.35 20.00
N ASP A 147 -6.71 -6.91 21.10
CA ASP A 147 -7.61 -5.75 21.13
C ASP A 147 -6.86 -4.54 21.68
N PHE A 148 -7.04 -3.39 21.03
CA PHE A 148 -6.50 -2.10 21.48
C PHE A 148 -7.58 -1.04 21.36
N ASP A 149 -7.55 -0.05 22.24
CA ASP A 149 -8.33 1.18 22.07
C ASP A 149 -7.72 1.98 20.92
N CYS A 150 -8.50 2.15 19.85
CA CYS A 150 -8.10 2.80 18.60
C CYS A 150 -9.13 3.85 18.22
N ASP A 151 -8.69 4.95 17.62
CA ASP A 151 -9.53 6.02 17.04
C ASP A 151 -9.38 6.12 15.52
N VAL A 152 -8.37 5.48 14.95
CA VAL A 152 -8.13 5.36 13.51
C VAL A 152 -8.23 3.89 13.10
N PHE A 153 -8.98 3.62 12.03
CA PHE A 153 -9.28 2.27 11.56
C PHE A 153 -8.89 2.10 10.08
N PHE A 154 -8.41 0.91 9.73
CA PHE A 154 -8.24 0.50 8.34
C PHE A 154 -9.61 0.36 7.69
N PRO A 155 -9.83 0.88 6.48
CA PRO A 155 -11.12 0.75 5.81
C PRO A 155 -11.46 -0.70 5.49
N SER A 156 -12.74 -1.06 5.59
CA SER A 156 -13.23 -2.33 5.05
C SER A 156 -12.98 -2.39 3.55
N PHE A 157 -12.65 -3.57 3.04
CA PHE A 157 -12.49 -3.83 1.62
C PHE A 157 -13.20 -5.13 1.22
N ASP A 158 -13.63 -5.22 -0.03
CA ASP A 158 -14.33 -6.39 -0.53
C ASP A 158 -13.36 -7.56 -0.70
N GLN A 159 -13.54 -8.62 0.08
CA GLN A 159 -12.74 -9.84 -0.01
C GLN A 159 -13.07 -10.69 -1.23
N ASN A 160 -14.12 -10.35 -1.98
CA ASN A 160 -14.36 -10.89 -3.32
C ASN A 160 -13.47 -10.26 -4.37
N VAL A 161 -13.15 -8.99 -4.21
CA VAL A 161 -12.21 -8.30 -5.07
C VAL A 161 -10.78 -8.59 -4.63
N TYR A 162 -10.49 -8.55 -3.32
CA TYR A 162 -9.15 -8.80 -2.78
C TYR A 162 -9.12 -10.13 -2.02
N ARG A 163 -8.67 -11.19 -2.70
CA ARG A 163 -8.61 -12.53 -2.12
C ARG A 163 -7.35 -12.73 -1.29
N LYS A 164 -7.54 -13.24 -0.08
CA LYS A 164 -6.43 -13.67 0.79
C LYS A 164 -5.62 -14.77 0.10
N GLN A 165 -4.30 -14.61 0.09
CA GLN A 165 -3.37 -15.58 -0.44
C GLN A 165 -2.99 -16.59 0.64
N ASN A 166 -3.01 -17.88 0.30
CA ASN A 166 -2.59 -18.95 1.24
C ASN A 166 -1.10 -18.90 1.55
N LYS A 167 -0.29 -18.48 0.57
CA LYS A 167 1.16 -18.21 0.70
C LYS A 167 1.51 -17.07 -0.25
N PHE A 168 2.49 -16.26 0.11
CA PHE A 168 3.02 -15.22 -0.77
C PHE A 168 4.55 -15.16 -0.68
N PRO A 169 5.28 -15.05 -1.81
CA PRO A 169 6.74 -15.02 -1.79
C PRO A 169 7.29 -13.93 -0.89
N GLY A 170 8.25 -14.28 -0.03
CA GLY A 170 8.90 -13.34 0.89
C GLY A 170 8.07 -12.95 2.12
N VAL A 171 6.89 -13.54 2.32
CA VAL A 171 6.01 -13.26 3.46
C VAL A 171 5.93 -14.50 4.38
N PRO A 172 6.27 -14.37 5.68
CA PRO A 172 6.13 -15.47 6.63
C PRO A 172 4.67 -15.91 6.76
N ASN A 173 4.43 -17.22 6.72
CA ASN A 173 3.08 -17.80 6.81
C ASN A 173 2.67 -18.14 8.25
N GLU A 174 3.63 -18.22 9.16
CA GLU A 174 3.42 -18.65 10.54
C GLU A 174 2.98 -17.48 11.42
N ILE A 175 2.23 -17.82 12.49
CA ILE A 175 1.92 -16.86 13.55
C ILE A 175 3.22 -16.51 14.27
N GLN A 176 3.47 -15.21 14.38
CA GLN A 176 4.54 -14.64 15.18
C GLN A 176 3.98 -14.27 16.55
N GLU A 177 4.84 -14.24 17.56
CA GLU A 177 4.50 -13.77 18.90
C GLU A 177 5.63 -12.90 19.44
N GLU A 178 5.29 -11.69 19.87
CA GLU A 178 6.23 -10.74 20.47
C GLU A 178 5.51 -9.98 21.59
N ASN A 179 6.14 -9.88 22.76
CA ASN A 179 5.56 -9.19 23.93
C ASN A 179 4.16 -9.72 24.32
N GLY A 180 3.90 -11.01 24.15
CA GLY A 180 2.60 -11.65 24.43
C GLY A 180 1.50 -11.32 23.41
N ILE A 181 1.84 -10.63 22.32
CA ILE A 181 0.92 -10.29 21.22
C ILE A 181 1.21 -11.21 20.04
N LYS A 182 0.20 -11.97 19.65
CA LYS A 182 0.24 -12.80 18.43
C LYS A 182 -0.12 -11.96 17.21
N PHE A 183 0.59 -12.16 16.11
CA PHE A 183 0.26 -11.53 14.84
C PHE A 183 0.68 -12.41 13.67
N ARG A 184 0.13 -12.15 12.48
CA ARG A 184 0.54 -12.82 11.25
C ARG A 184 0.48 -11.87 10.07
N PHE A 185 1.41 -12.03 9.14
CA PHE A 185 1.42 -11.29 7.90
C PHE A 185 0.44 -11.91 6.91
N GLN A 186 -0.42 -11.10 6.31
CA GLN A 186 -1.35 -11.54 5.28
C GLN A 186 -1.17 -10.71 4.02
N VAL A 187 -1.37 -11.35 2.86
CA VAL A 187 -1.44 -10.67 1.58
C VAL A 187 -2.79 -10.96 0.95
N PHE A 188 -3.48 -9.91 0.52
CA PHE A 188 -4.68 -9.98 -0.29
C PHE A 188 -4.34 -9.48 -1.69
N MET A 189 -4.73 -10.23 -2.72
CA MET A 189 -4.48 -9.89 -4.11
C MET A 189 -5.78 -9.57 -4.80
N LYS A 190 -5.79 -8.49 -5.59
CA LYS A 190 -6.94 -8.13 -6.43
C LYS A 190 -7.17 -9.20 -7.50
N GLU A 191 -8.35 -9.80 -7.51
CA GLU A 191 -8.78 -10.67 -8.61
C GLU A 191 -8.81 -9.85 -9.91
N ARG A 192 -8.12 -10.36 -10.93
CA ARG A 192 -8.24 -9.80 -12.27
C ARG A 192 -9.54 -10.34 -12.86
N VAL A 193 -10.54 -9.48 -12.95
CA VAL A 193 -11.73 -9.79 -13.75
C VAL A 193 -11.27 -9.82 -15.21
N PHE A 194 -11.09 -11.02 -15.76
CA PHE A 194 -10.99 -11.17 -17.20
C PHE A 194 -12.38 -10.88 -17.77
N SER A 195 -12.52 -9.71 -18.39
CA SER A 195 -13.65 -9.46 -19.26
C SER A 195 -13.49 -10.41 -20.45
N ILE A 196 -14.27 -11.48 -20.49
CA ILE A 196 -14.49 -12.22 -21.74
C ILE A 196 -15.11 -11.18 -22.67
N THR A 197 -14.35 -10.71 -23.65
CA THR A 197 -14.88 -9.85 -24.69
C THR A 197 -15.87 -10.68 -25.52
N ALA A 198 -16.95 -10.07 -25.99
CA ALA A 198 -18.00 -10.74 -26.78
C ALA A 198 -17.48 -11.48 -28.04
N ASP A 199 -16.21 -11.28 -28.43
CA ASP A 199 -15.55 -12.01 -29.51
C ASP A 199 -15.18 -13.46 -29.16
N ASP A 200 -15.05 -13.80 -27.86
CA ASP A 200 -14.76 -15.18 -27.42
C ASP A 200 -16.01 -16.08 -27.43
N GLU A 201 -17.23 -15.51 -27.32
CA GLU A 201 -18.48 -16.26 -27.50
C GLU A 201 -18.71 -16.68 -28.96
N LEU A 202 -18.16 -15.94 -29.93
CA LEU A 202 -18.26 -16.28 -31.34
C LEU A 202 -17.38 -17.49 -31.71
N TRP A 203 -16.21 -17.64 -31.08
CA TRP A 203 -15.34 -18.80 -31.31
C TRP A 203 -15.90 -20.11 -30.75
N GLN A 204 -16.60 -20.08 -29.61
CA GLN A 204 -17.23 -21.29 -29.06
C GLN A 204 -18.46 -21.75 -29.87
N ARG A 205 -19.11 -20.83 -30.61
CA ARG A 205 -20.24 -21.17 -31.49
C ARG A 205 -19.83 -21.60 -32.91
N SER A 206 -18.66 -21.20 -33.39
CA SER A 206 -18.20 -21.55 -34.74
C SER A 206 -17.33 -22.81 -34.83
N GLY A 207 -16.93 -23.40 -33.70
CA GLY A 207 -16.02 -24.56 -33.62
C GLY A 207 -16.65 -25.97 -33.73
N LEU A 208 -17.93 -26.08 -34.08
CA LEU A 208 -18.59 -27.35 -34.38
C LEU A 208 -18.95 -27.43 -35.87
N LYS A 209 -17.96 -27.77 -36.69
CA LYS A 209 -18.12 -28.48 -37.97
C LYS A 209 -16.92 -29.36 -38.23
#